data_AF-A0A973G3V9-F1
#
_entry.id   AF-A0A973G3V9-F1
#
_cell.length_a   1.000
_cell.length_b   1.000
_cell.length_c   1.000
_cell.angle_alpha   90.00
_cell.angle_beta   90.00
_cell.angle_gamma   90.00
#
_symmetry.space_group_name_H-M   'P 1'
#
loop_
_entity.id
_entity.type
_entity.pdbx_description
1 polymer ?
#
loop_
_entity_poly.entity_id
_entity_poly.type
_entity_poly.pdbx_seq_one_letter_code
_entity_poly.pdbx_strand_id
1 'polypeptide(L)'
;MKQLVVRNMIEANGKGSRRCLACGTTSNMGRRRYCSLECRKRLHYKLEVRTGLIKALNAKYATFYFSDVMIILDMLLYGSDEIFSFFYPRTPGKKPSEDFSSMADMLGNIWWKEKKRTNKRYLATHHVL
;
A
#
# COMPACT_ATOMS: atom_id res chain seq x y z
N MET A 1 20.44 9.29 -17.97
CA MET A 1 19.69 9.85 -16.83
C MET A 1 19.38 8.74 -15.85
N LYS A 2 19.81 8.92 -14.60
CA LYS A 2 19.96 7.85 -13.60
C LYS A 2 18.61 7.28 -13.18
N GLN A 3 18.52 5.97 -13.33
CA GLN A 3 17.53 5.08 -12.77
C GLN A 3 17.42 5.35 -11.25
N LEU A 4 16.33 5.98 -10.81
CA LEU A 4 15.97 6.03 -9.39
C LEU A 4 15.51 4.63 -9.00
N VAL A 5 16.50 3.78 -8.72
CA VAL A 5 16.34 2.53 -8.02
C VAL A 5 15.73 2.89 -6.67
N VAL A 6 14.42 2.65 -6.51
CA VAL A 6 13.77 2.62 -5.21
C VAL A 6 14.41 1.47 -4.45
N ARG A 7 15.50 1.77 -3.73
CA ARG A 7 15.99 0.91 -2.66
C ARG A 7 14.85 0.83 -1.68
N ASN A 8 14.22 -0.35 -1.59
CA ASN A 8 13.36 -0.71 -0.48
C ASN A 8 14.10 -0.34 0.82
N MET A 9 13.72 0.76 1.47
CA MET A 9 14.07 1.03 2.86
C MET A 9 13.17 0.14 3.72
N ILE A 10 13.40 -1.18 3.60
CA ILE A 10 13.13 -2.10 4.70
C ILE A 10 14.49 -2.18 5.39
N GLU A 11 14.73 -1.33 6.38
CA GLU A 11 15.77 -1.62 7.35
C GLU A 11 15.40 -2.96 8.00
N ALA A 12 16.14 -3.99 7.61
CA ALA A 12 16.11 -5.29 8.26
C ALA A 12 16.80 -5.12 9.62
N ASN A 13 16.07 -4.59 10.59
CA ASN A 13 16.47 -4.70 11.98
C ASN A 13 16.28 -6.16 12.41
N GLY A 14 17.42 -6.86 12.54
CA GLY A 14 17.52 -8.20 13.13
C GLY A 14 17.55 -9.34 12.11
N LYS A 15 18.29 -10.41 12.45
CA LYS A 15 18.30 -11.73 11.78
C LYS A 15 16.93 -12.42 11.88
N GLY A 16 15.85 -11.76 11.46
CA GLY A 16 14.52 -12.33 11.37
C GLY A 16 14.41 -13.20 10.11
N SER A 17 13.73 -14.33 10.22
CA SER A 17 13.35 -15.15 9.06
C SER A 17 12.70 -14.27 8.00
N ARG A 18 13.19 -14.28 6.76
CA ARG A 18 12.59 -13.51 5.66
C ARG A 18 11.11 -13.87 5.56
N ARG A 19 10.24 -12.86 5.53
CA ARG A 19 8.79 -13.03 5.37
C ARG A 19 8.33 -12.74 3.95
N CYS A 20 7.25 -13.39 3.53
CA CYS A 20 6.62 -13.16 2.23
C CYS A 20 6.08 -11.73 2.15
N LEU A 21 6.47 -10.95 1.14
CA LEU A 21 6.04 -9.56 0.92
C LEU A 21 4.54 -9.39 0.57
N ALA A 22 3.77 -10.49 0.51
CA ALA A 22 2.34 -10.45 0.21
C ALA A 22 1.47 -10.92 1.39
N CYS A 23 1.80 -12.07 1.98
CA CYS A 23 1.01 -12.69 3.05
C CYS A 23 1.68 -12.62 4.42
N GLY A 24 2.94 -12.23 4.53
CA GLY A 24 3.68 -12.19 5.79
C GLY A 24 4.17 -13.54 6.33
N THR A 25 3.89 -14.67 5.67
CA THR A 25 4.38 -15.98 6.14
C THR A 25 5.91 -16.04 6.15
N THR A 26 6.46 -16.71 7.14
CA THR A 26 7.89 -17.03 7.28
C THR A 26 8.20 -18.47 6.85
N SER A 27 7.16 -19.29 6.63
CA SER A 27 7.31 -20.69 6.21
C SER A 27 7.83 -20.81 4.78
N ASN A 28 8.79 -21.72 4.58
CA ASN A 28 9.39 -22.05 3.27
C ASN A 28 9.97 -20.86 2.50
N MET A 29 10.41 -19.82 3.22
CA MET A 29 10.85 -18.58 2.59
C MET A 29 12.28 -18.65 2.05
N GLY A 30 13.21 -19.30 2.74
CA GLY A 30 14.62 -19.39 2.30
C GLY A 30 15.16 -18.04 1.85
N ARG A 31 15.52 -17.90 0.55
CA ARG A 31 15.93 -16.63 -0.06
C ARG A 31 14.84 -15.90 -0.86
N ARG A 32 13.63 -16.45 -0.94
CA ARG A 32 12.52 -15.95 -1.75
C ARG A 32 11.93 -14.67 -1.14
N ARG A 33 11.28 -13.85 -1.98
CA ARG A 33 10.49 -12.68 -1.55
C ARG A 33 9.00 -13.01 -1.36
N TYR A 34 8.52 -14.05 -2.03
CA TYR A 34 7.14 -14.52 -1.97
C TYR A 34 7.12 -16.02 -1.67
N CYS A 35 6.16 -16.48 -0.87
CA CYS A 35 6.04 -17.89 -0.50
C CYS A 35 5.60 -18.77 -1.69
N SER A 36 4.83 -18.21 -2.63
CA SER A 36 4.39 -18.88 -3.85
C SER A 36 4.13 -17.88 -4.98
N LEU A 37 4.10 -18.38 -6.22
CA LEU A 37 3.72 -17.59 -7.40
C LEU A 37 2.28 -17.06 -7.27
N GLU A 38 1.37 -17.90 -6.78
CA GLU A 38 -0.03 -17.55 -6.54
C GLU A 38 -0.14 -16.38 -5.55
N CYS A 39 0.63 -16.42 -4.45
CA CYS A 39 0.62 -15.36 -3.46
C CYS A 39 1.09 -14.02 -4.04
N ARG A 40 2.12 -14.04 -4.90
CA ARG A 40 2.58 -12.88 -5.66
C ARG A 40 1.50 -12.35 -6.61
N LYS A 41 0.90 -13.22 -7.43
CA LYS A 41 -0.14 -12.84 -8.39
C LYS A 41 -1.35 -12.23 -7.68
N ARG A 42 -1.80 -12.82 -6.57
CA ARG A 42 -2.92 -12.30 -5.77
C ARG A 42 -2.63 -10.90 -5.21
N LEU A 43 -1.40 -10.64 -4.75
CA LEU A 43 -1.01 -9.29 -4.32
C LEU A 43 -1.05 -8.30 -5.49
N HIS A 44 -0.42 -8.63 -6.62
CA HIS A 44 -0.41 -7.75 -7.78
C HIS A 44 -1.83 -7.41 -8.26
N TYR A 45 -2.71 -8.40 -8.36
CA TYR A 45 -4.11 -8.17 -8.72
C TYR A 45 -4.79 -7.20 -7.76
N LYS A 46 -4.63 -7.38 -6.44
CA LYS A 46 -5.21 -6.47 -5.46
C LYS A 46 -4.68 -5.05 -5.58
N LEU A 47 -3.38 -4.87 -5.81
CA LEU A 47 -2.79 -3.55 -6.03
C LEU A 47 -3.31 -2.92 -7.32
N GLU A 48 -3.43 -3.70 -8.39
CA GLU A 48 -3.90 -3.24 -9.70
C GLU A 48 -5.36 -2.75 -9.64
N VAL A 49 -6.25 -3.50 -8.98
CA VAL A 49 -7.65 -3.07 -8.81
C VAL A 49 -7.75 -1.77 -7.99
N ARG A 50 -6.76 -1.46 -7.15
CA ARG A 50 -6.72 -0.22 -6.35
C ARG A 50 -6.04 0.96 -7.06
N THR A 51 -5.57 0.79 -8.30
CA THR A 51 -5.00 1.90 -9.10
C THR A 51 -5.99 3.04 -9.34
N GLY A 52 -7.30 2.76 -9.34
CA GLY A 52 -8.34 3.79 -9.41
C GLY A 52 -8.28 4.79 -8.26
N LEU A 53 -8.05 4.32 -7.02
CA LEU A 53 -7.87 5.18 -5.84
C LEU A 53 -6.61 6.03 -5.99
N ILE A 54 -5.49 5.42 -6.36
CA ILE A 54 -4.19 6.11 -6.53
C ILE A 54 -4.32 7.24 -7.56
N LYS A 55 -5.02 6.99 -8.68
CA LYS A 55 -5.32 8.01 -9.69
C LYS A 55 -6.26 9.09 -9.14
N ALA A 56 -7.30 8.73 -8.38
CA ALA A 56 -8.23 9.68 -7.79
C ALA A 56 -7.54 10.63 -6.79
N LEU A 57 -6.53 10.13 -6.07
CA LEU A 57 -5.71 10.91 -5.15
C LEU A 57 -4.58 11.71 -5.83
N ASN A 58 -4.48 11.68 -7.16
CA ASN A 58 -3.44 12.38 -7.92
C ASN A 58 -2.00 11.98 -7.50
N ALA A 59 -1.81 10.70 -7.15
CA ALA A 59 -0.52 10.18 -6.76
C ALA A 59 0.36 9.85 -7.98
N LYS A 60 1.61 10.34 -7.96
CA LYS A 60 2.69 10.02 -8.91
C LYS A 60 3.29 8.65 -8.60
N TYR A 61 3.52 8.37 -7.32
CA TYR A 61 3.99 7.07 -6.84
C TYR A 61 3.20 6.64 -5.61
N ALA A 62 3.06 5.33 -5.44
CA ALA A 62 2.47 4.72 -4.26
C ALA A 62 3.25 3.45 -3.90
N THR A 63 3.58 3.30 -2.63
CA THR A 63 4.28 2.11 -2.11
C THR A 63 3.47 1.50 -0.98
N PHE A 64 3.25 0.20 -1.07
CA PHE A 64 2.61 -0.60 -0.04
C PHE A 64 3.64 -1.49 0.67
N TYR A 65 3.61 -1.50 2.00
CA TYR A 65 4.40 -2.41 2.84
C TYR A 65 3.70 -2.65 4.19
N PHE A 66 4.26 -3.53 4.99
CA PHE A 66 3.68 -3.91 6.27
C PHE A 66 4.72 -4.37 7.29
N SER A 67 4.33 -4.22 8.56
CA SER A 67 4.96 -4.81 9.73
C SER A 67 4.04 -5.88 10.34
N ASP A 68 4.42 -6.40 11.51
CA ASP A 68 3.60 -7.36 12.23
C ASP A 68 2.32 -6.73 12.80
N VAL A 69 2.31 -5.40 12.98
CA VAL A 69 1.21 -4.66 13.61
C VAL A 69 0.52 -3.64 12.69
N MET A 70 1.15 -3.22 11.60
CA MET A 70 0.59 -2.20 10.69
C MET A 70 0.78 -2.51 9.21
N ILE A 71 -0.16 -2.02 8.41
CA ILE A 71 -0.06 -1.78 6.97
C ILE A 71 0.27 -0.30 6.78
N ILE A 72 1.15 -0.02 5.81
CA ILE A 72 1.51 1.33 5.43
C ILE A 72 1.33 1.50 3.91
N LEU A 73 0.72 2.61 3.52
CA LEU A 73 0.67 3.11 2.15
C LEU A 73 1.29 4.51 2.12
N ASP A 74 2.45 4.62 1.47
CA ASP A 74 3.11 5.89 1.22
C ASP A 74 2.79 6.37 -0.20
N MET A 75 2.42 7.64 -0.34
CA MET A 75 2.11 8.25 -1.63
C MET A 75 2.88 9.55 -1.83
N LEU A 76 3.43 9.71 -3.02
CA LEU A 76 3.97 10.99 -3.50
C LEU A 76 3.01 11.54 -4.56
N LEU A 77 2.53 12.76 -4.38
CA LEU A 77 1.56 13.37 -5.28
C LEU A 77 2.22 14.10 -6.44
N TYR A 78 1.48 14.30 -7.53
CA TYR A 78 1.94 15.21 -8.57
C TYR A 78 2.01 16.64 -8.05
N GLY A 79 3.17 17.28 -8.20
CA GLY A 79 3.39 18.67 -7.79
C GLY A 79 3.63 18.86 -6.30
N SER A 80 3.82 17.78 -5.54
CA SER A 80 4.27 17.83 -4.13
C SER A 80 5.60 17.09 -3.98
N ASP A 81 6.44 17.59 -3.09
CA ASP A 81 7.68 16.95 -2.64
C ASP A 81 7.50 16.22 -1.30
N GLU A 82 6.28 16.21 -0.76
CA GLU A 82 5.92 15.56 0.51
C GLU A 82 5.34 14.15 0.28
N ILE A 83 5.68 13.25 1.21
CA ILE A 83 5.12 11.90 1.26
C ILE A 83 3.92 11.91 2.21
N PHE A 84 2.78 11.45 1.70
CA PHE A 84 1.58 11.21 2.50
C PHE A 84 1.52 9.73 2.89
N SER A 85 1.56 9.46 4.19
CA SER A 85 1.60 8.10 4.74
C SER A 85 0.29 7.74 5.43
N PHE A 86 -0.31 6.64 4.99
CA PHE A 86 -1.52 6.08 5.60
C PHE A 86 -1.16 4.82 6.39
N PHE A 87 -1.61 4.78 7.65
CA PHE A 87 -1.36 3.67 8.56
C PHE A 87 -2.66 2.95 8.87
N TYR A 88 -2.63 1.63 8.84
CA TYR A 88 -3.80 0.80 9.14
C TYR A 88 -3.41 -0.42 9.97
N PRO A 89 -4.12 -0.73 11.06
CA PRO A 89 -3.75 -1.83 11.95
C PRO A 89 -3.87 -3.19 11.24
N ARG A 90 -2.93 -4.09 11.53
CA ARG A 90 -3.02 -5.49 11.08
C ARG A 90 -4.09 -6.21 11.87
N THR A 91 -4.94 -6.96 11.16
CA THR A 91 -5.89 -7.86 11.81
C THR A 91 -5.20 -9.21 12.06
N PRO A 92 -5.18 -9.73 13.31
CA PRO A 92 -4.68 -11.08 13.58
C PRO A 92 -5.35 -12.12 12.68
N GLY A 93 -4.56 -13.03 12.11
CA GLY A 93 -5.05 -14.06 11.20
C GLY A 93 -5.36 -13.61 9.76
N LYS A 94 -5.46 -12.31 9.46
CA LYS A 94 -5.63 -11.82 8.09
C LYS A 94 -4.30 -11.64 7.36
N LYS A 95 -4.32 -11.80 6.03
CA LYS A 95 -3.17 -11.48 5.19
C LYS A 95 -2.99 -9.96 5.09
N PRO A 96 -1.75 -9.43 5.00
CA PRO A 96 -1.51 -8.00 4.83
C PRO A 96 -2.26 -7.39 3.65
N SER A 97 -2.34 -8.12 2.54
CA SER A 97 -3.11 -7.69 1.36
C SER A 97 -4.62 -7.54 1.61
N GLU A 98 -5.19 -8.17 2.64
CA GLU A 98 -6.61 -8.06 2.98
C GLU A 98 -6.85 -6.79 3.81
N ASP A 99 -6.00 -6.54 4.80
CA ASP A 99 -6.03 -5.28 5.55
C ASP A 99 -5.75 -4.08 4.64
N PHE A 100 -4.84 -4.21 3.66
CA PHE A 100 -4.65 -3.20 2.62
C PHE A 100 -5.91 -2.92 1.81
N SER A 101 -6.64 -3.97 1.41
CA SER A 101 -7.90 -3.79 0.70
C SER A 101 -8.90 -3.02 1.55
N SER A 102 -9.02 -3.35 2.85
CA SER A 102 -9.89 -2.62 3.78
C SER A 102 -9.49 -1.16 3.94
N MET A 103 -8.19 -0.86 4.08
CA MET A 103 -7.68 0.52 4.12
C MET A 103 -8.03 1.27 2.82
N ALA A 104 -7.76 0.67 1.66
CA ALA A 104 -8.04 1.31 0.37
C ALA A 104 -9.53 1.56 0.15
N ASP A 105 -10.40 0.63 0.58
CA ASP A 105 -11.85 0.79 0.49
C ASP A 105 -12.34 1.93 1.41
N MET A 106 -11.77 2.07 2.61
CA MET A 106 -12.04 3.19 3.52
C MET A 106 -11.65 4.53 2.88
N LEU A 107 -10.42 4.66 2.36
CA LEU A 107 -9.94 5.88 1.70
C LEU A 107 -10.80 6.23 0.48
N GLY A 108 -11.15 5.22 -0.32
CA GLY A 108 -12.04 5.38 -1.47
C GLY A 108 -13.43 5.89 -1.08
N ASN A 109 -14.01 5.36 0.00
CA ASN A 109 -15.32 5.81 0.50
C ASN A 109 -15.29 7.26 1.01
N ILE A 110 -14.23 7.65 1.73
CA ILE A 110 -14.04 9.02 2.19
C ILE A 110 -13.95 9.96 0.98
N TRP A 111 -13.10 9.62 0.00
CA TRP A 111 -12.95 10.40 -1.23
C TRP A 111 -14.28 10.54 -1.97
N TRP A 112 -15.01 9.43 -2.14
CA TRP A 112 -16.25 9.45 -2.93
C TRP A 112 -17.34 10.25 -2.26
N LYS A 113 -17.46 10.14 -0.93
CA LYS A 113 -18.41 10.92 -0.12
C LYS A 113 -18.15 12.42 -0.29
N GLU A 114 -16.89 12.83 -0.19
CA GLU A 114 -16.54 14.24 -0.30
C GLU A 114 -16.71 14.79 -1.72
N LYS A 115 -16.36 14.00 -2.73
CA LYS A 115 -16.59 14.36 -4.13
C LYS A 115 -18.08 14.43 -4.45
N LYS A 116 -18.93 13.57 -3.87
CA LYS A 116 -20.39 13.67 -4.02
C LYS A 116 -20.94 14.92 -3.35
N ARG A 117 -20.40 15.31 -2.19
CA ARG A 117 -20.83 16.50 -1.43
C ARG A 117 -20.47 17.82 -2.14
N THR A 118 -19.26 17.93 -2.67
CA THR A 118 -18.72 19.19 -3.21
C THR A 118 -18.74 19.29 -4.73
N ASN A 119 -18.91 18.15 -5.41
CA ASN A 119 -18.67 17.97 -6.83
C ASN A 119 -17.26 18.40 -7.30
N LYS A 120 -16.27 18.50 -6.41
CA LYS A 120 -14.90 18.94 -6.76
C LYS A 120 -13.88 17.84 -6.41
N ARG A 121 -13.11 17.39 -7.41
CA ARG A 121 -12.11 16.31 -7.22
C ARG A 121 -10.97 16.74 -6.31
N TYR A 122 -10.43 17.95 -6.51
CA TYR A 122 -9.32 18.45 -5.70
C TYR A 122 -9.69 18.56 -4.21
N LEU A 123 -10.92 18.98 -3.88
CA LEU A 123 -11.39 19.01 -2.49
C LEU A 123 -11.49 17.61 -1.89
N ALA A 124 -11.98 16.63 -2.65
CA ALA A 124 -12.03 15.25 -2.19
C ALA A 124 -10.64 14.65 -1.96
N THR A 125 -9.69 14.96 -2.83
CA THR A 125 -8.29 14.56 -2.66
C THR A 125 -7.68 15.21 -1.42
N HIS A 126 -7.81 16.53 -1.26
CA HIS A 126 -7.36 17.24 -0.06
C HIS A 126 -8.07 16.82 1.24
N HIS A 127 -9.26 16.24 1.16
CA HIS A 127 -9.96 15.74 2.34
C HIS A 127 -9.46 14.37 2.82
N VAL A 128 -8.84 13.59 1.92
CA VAL A 128 -8.27 12.29 2.25
C VAL A 128 -6.84 12.41 2.75
N LEU A 129 -6.08 13.36 2.19
CA LEU A 129 -4.67 13.63 2.49
C LEU A 129 -4.53 14.45 3.78
#